data_AF-A0A9D6YJV6-F1
#
_entry.id   AF-A0A9D6YJV6-F1
#
_cell.length_a   1.000
_cell.length_b   1.000
_cell.length_c   1.000
_cell.angle_alpha   90.00
_cell.angle_beta   90.00
_cell.angle_gamma   90.00
#
_symmetry.space_group_name_H-M   'P 1'
#
loop_
_entity.id
_entity.type
_entity.pdbx_description
1 polymer ?
#
loop_
_entity_poly.entity_id
_entity_poly.type
_entity_poly.pdbx_seq_one_letter_code
_entity_poly.pdbx_strand_id
1 'polypeptide(L)'
;PNNLKPFISDELRIGLLNPIKYRMGNRIVQGFPAELLPQICDVWLKAREAGALGAQQEKKAQQAEILMRAFAHIGMIALVDEETGFQYDRPRDELNRLLEIYLSEERLKWAKMFPDEFYKLIYKLKNWPFPGGTRRTPLIGKITNTIVYDKLPPGVLEKLRELNPRNPKTKRRPATFHQHLSEDIGQPDLRDHLLQIIALLRAASNWRIFERL
;
A
#
# COMPACT_ATOMS: atom_id res chain seq x y z
N PRO A 1 -8.39 -20.37 17.77
CA PRO A 1 -9.46 -21.11 17.06
C PRO A 1 -8.89 -22.41 16.47
N ASN A 2 -9.61 -23.53 16.54
CA ASN A 2 -9.07 -24.82 16.07
C ASN A 2 -8.74 -24.82 14.58
N ASN A 3 -9.56 -24.14 13.78
CA ASN A 3 -9.37 -24.01 12.34
C ASN A 3 -8.13 -23.20 11.92
N LEU A 4 -7.52 -22.45 12.85
CA LEU A 4 -6.25 -21.75 12.57
C LEU A 4 -5.02 -22.58 12.88
N LYS A 5 -5.15 -23.66 13.68
CA LYS A 5 -4.02 -24.50 14.10
C LYS A 5 -3.14 -24.98 12.95
N PRO A 6 -3.68 -25.40 11.77
CA PRO A 6 -2.86 -25.85 10.65
C PRO A 6 -1.93 -24.77 10.07
N PHE A 7 -2.24 -23.49 10.29
CA PHE A 7 -1.52 -22.36 9.70
C PHE A 7 -0.52 -21.72 10.68
N ILE A 8 -0.49 -22.17 11.94
CA ILE A 8 0.43 -21.66 12.97
C ILE A 8 1.73 -22.48 12.89
N SER A 9 2.85 -21.83 12.57
CA SER A 9 4.16 -22.46 12.61
C SER A 9 4.57 -22.79 14.05
N ASP A 10 5.43 -23.80 14.22
CA ASP A 10 5.99 -24.13 15.54
C ASP A 10 6.76 -22.97 16.16
N GLU A 11 7.44 -22.18 15.33
CA GLU A 11 8.18 -21.00 15.74
C GLU A 11 7.26 -19.90 16.30
N LEU A 12 6.14 -19.62 15.61
CA LEU A 12 5.11 -18.72 16.11
C LEU A 12 4.46 -19.27 17.38
N ARG A 13 4.21 -20.58 17.44
CA ARG A 13 3.65 -21.24 18.62
C ARG A 13 4.56 -21.06 19.84
N ILE A 14 5.87 -21.24 19.68
CA ILE A 14 6.87 -21.03 20.74
C ILE A 14 6.91 -19.55 21.16
N GLY A 15 6.88 -18.63 20.19
CA GLY A 15 6.85 -17.19 20.46
C GLY A 15 5.62 -16.76 21.26
N LEU A 16 4.44 -17.30 20.92
CA LEU A 16 3.18 -17.06 21.64
C LEU A 16 3.14 -17.69 23.04
N LEU A 17 3.97 -18.69 23.31
CA LEU A 17 4.06 -19.34 24.63
C LEU A 17 4.95 -18.55 25.61
N ASN A 18 5.71 -17.56 25.12
CA ASN A 18 6.61 -16.74 25.92
C ASN A 18 6.17 -15.26 25.94
N PRO A 19 5.02 -14.93 26.56
CA PRO A 19 4.54 -13.56 26.60
C PRO A 19 5.43 -12.67 27.48
N ILE A 20 5.63 -11.43 27.03
CA ILE A 20 6.33 -10.39 27.78
C ILE A 20 5.33 -9.74 28.74
N LYS A 21 5.63 -9.76 30.04
CA LYS A 21 4.81 -9.08 31.06
C LYS A 21 5.27 -7.64 31.20
N TYR A 22 4.36 -6.69 31.07
CA TYR A 22 4.64 -5.26 31.28
C TYR A 22 3.53 -4.60 32.10
N ARG A 23 3.88 -3.47 32.73
CA ARG A 23 2.96 -2.73 33.60
C ARG A 23 2.26 -1.62 32.81
N MET A 24 0.93 -1.62 32.81
CA MET A 24 0.09 -0.58 32.24
C MET A 24 -0.75 0.03 33.37
N GLY A 25 -0.29 1.16 33.93
CA GLY A 25 -0.84 1.72 35.17
C GLY A 25 -0.67 0.77 36.35
N ASN A 26 -1.76 0.41 37.03
CA ASN A 26 -1.75 -0.57 38.13
C ASN A 26 -1.94 -2.02 37.68
N ARG A 27 -2.02 -2.30 36.37
CA ARG A 27 -2.26 -3.65 35.85
C ARG A 27 -0.99 -4.23 35.24
N ILE A 28 -0.77 -5.53 35.47
CA ILE A 28 0.21 -6.31 34.71
C ILE A 28 -0.51 -6.91 33.51
N VAL A 29 -0.02 -6.59 32.32
CA VAL A 29 -0.57 -7.05 31.04
C VAL A 29 0.46 -7.96 30.37
N GLN A 30 -0.03 -8.96 29.62
CA GLN A 30 0.79 -9.82 28.79
C GLN A 30 0.78 -9.29 27.36
N GLY A 31 1.96 -9.04 26.81
CA GLY A 31 2.19 -8.71 25.41
C GLY A 31 3.00 -9.80 24.72
N PHE A 32 3.12 -9.65 23.41
CA PHE A 32 3.96 -10.49 22.58
C PHE A 32 5.06 -9.63 21.94
N PRO A 33 6.22 -10.22 21.63
CA PRO A 33 7.20 -9.56 20.78
C PRO A 33 6.54 -9.04 19.50
N ALA A 34 6.85 -7.80 19.10
CA ALA A 34 6.22 -7.14 17.97
C ALA A 34 6.53 -7.85 16.65
N GLU A 35 7.66 -8.53 16.58
CA GLU A 35 8.14 -9.33 15.46
C GLU A 35 7.22 -10.51 15.12
N LEU A 36 6.37 -10.94 16.07
CA LEU A 36 5.37 -11.98 15.82
C LEU A 36 4.14 -11.44 15.11
N LEU A 37 3.90 -10.13 15.11
CA LEU A 37 2.68 -9.54 14.57
C LEU A 37 2.48 -9.81 13.07
N PRO A 38 3.51 -9.71 12.20
CA PRO A 38 3.39 -10.13 10.80
C PRO A 38 3.02 -11.60 10.65
N GLN A 39 3.64 -12.49 11.44
CA GLN A 39 3.36 -13.93 11.41
C GLN A 39 1.93 -14.25 11.86
N ILE A 40 1.44 -13.54 12.88
CA ILE A 40 0.05 -13.65 13.34
C ILE A 40 -0.91 -13.21 12.24
N CYS A 41 -0.61 -12.12 11.52
CA CYS A 41 -1.44 -11.67 10.41
C CYS A 41 -1.45 -12.70 9.28
N ASP A 42 -0.29 -13.25 8.93
CA ASP A 42 -0.11 -14.26 7.90
C ASP A 42 -0.92 -15.55 8.16
N VAL A 43 -1.04 -15.98 9.43
CA VAL A 43 -1.94 -17.09 9.82
C VAL A 43 -3.38 -16.85 9.36
N TRP A 44 -3.89 -15.63 9.51
CA TRP A 44 -5.26 -15.30 9.10
C TRP A 44 -5.40 -15.25 7.58
N LEU A 45 -4.38 -14.74 6.88
CA LEU A 45 -4.39 -14.66 5.42
C LEU A 45 -4.36 -16.07 4.79
N LYS A 46 -3.45 -16.94 5.26
CA LYS A 46 -3.36 -18.34 4.81
C LYS A 46 -4.63 -19.12 5.11
N ALA A 47 -5.23 -18.92 6.28
CA ALA A 47 -6.48 -19.57 6.62
C ALA A 47 -7.65 -19.10 5.73
N ARG A 48 -7.66 -17.82 5.34
CA ARG A 48 -8.64 -17.27 4.39
C ARG A 48 -8.45 -17.85 2.99
N GLU A 49 -7.21 -17.89 2.50
CA GLU A 49 -6.85 -18.47 1.19
C GLU A 49 -7.25 -19.94 1.09
N ALA A 50 -7.11 -20.69 2.19
CA ALA A 50 -7.53 -22.09 2.28
C ALA A 50 -9.05 -22.30 2.47
N GLY A 51 -9.85 -21.22 2.52
CA GLY A 51 -11.29 -21.30 2.79
C GLY A 51 -11.64 -21.85 4.18
N ALA A 52 -10.69 -21.80 5.11
CA ALA A 52 -10.82 -22.43 6.44
C ALA A 52 -11.53 -21.52 7.46
N LEU A 53 -11.88 -20.28 7.09
CA LEU A 53 -12.47 -19.29 7.98
C LEU A 53 -14.00 -19.35 8.00
N GLY A 54 -14.58 -19.15 9.19
CA GLY A 54 -16.01 -18.87 9.32
C GLY A 54 -16.33 -17.39 9.06
N ALA A 55 -17.60 -17.07 8.84
CA ALA A 55 -18.05 -15.70 8.53
C ALA A 55 -17.62 -14.62 9.56
N GLN A 56 -17.52 -14.97 10.84
CA GLN A 56 -17.04 -14.05 11.88
C GLN A 56 -15.52 -13.83 11.83
N GLN A 57 -14.76 -14.78 11.29
CA GLN A 57 -13.31 -14.73 11.20
C GLN A 57 -12.82 -13.92 10.00
N GLU A 58 -13.66 -13.76 8.97
CA GLU A 58 -13.28 -12.97 7.79
C GLU A 58 -12.95 -11.52 8.10
N LYS A 59 -13.70 -10.91 9.03
CA LYS A 59 -13.38 -9.54 9.50
C LYS A 59 -11.98 -9.45 10.12
N LYS A 60 -11.52 -10.51 10.79
CA LYS A 60 -10.18 -10.56 11.40
C LYS A 60 -9.11 -10.76 10.34
N ALA A 61 -9.36 -11.58 9.32
CA ALA A 61 -8.45 -11.72 8.20
C ALA A 61 -8.33 -10.42 7.39
N GLN A 62 -9.43 -9.69 7.21
CA GLN A 62 -9.38 -8.36 6.60
C GLN A 62 -8.52 -7.38 7.42
N GLN A 63 -8.68 -7.35 8.75
CA GLN A 63 -7.84 -6.53 9.63
C GLN A 63 -6.35 -6.94 9.58
N ALA A 64 -6.08 -8.24 9.54
CA ALA A 64 -4.73 -8.77 9.38
C ALA A 64 -4.08 -8.34 8.06
N GLU A 65 -4.87 -8.33 6.98
CA GLU A 65 -4.43 -7.87 5.66
C GLU A 65 -4.04 -6.39 5.65
N ILE A 66 -4.86 -5.56 6.29
CA ILE A 66 -4.62 -4.12 6.44
C ILE A 66 -3.29 -3.88 7.15
N LEU A 67 -3.08 -4.58 8.28
CA LEU A 67 -1.84 -4.50 9.05
C LEU A 67 -0.64 -4.95 8.21
N MET A 68 -0.76 -6.05 7.46
CA MET A 68 0.34 -6.50 6.60
C MET A 68 0.68 -5.50 5.50
N ARG A 69 -0.32 -4.93 4.83
CA ARG A 69 -0.13 -3.90 3.81
C ARG A 69 0.58 -2.68 4.41
N ALA A 70 0.22 -2.27 5.63
CA ALA A 70 0.90 -1.17 6.33
C ALA A 70 2.36 -1.49 6.68
N PHE A 71 2.65 -2.69 7.19
CA PHE A 71 4.02 -3.10 7.50
C PHE A 71 4.91 -3.19 6.27
N ALA A 72 4.40 -3.76 5.17
CA ALA A 72 5.12 -3.81 3.91
C ALA A 72 5.46 -2.39 3.41
N HIS A 73 4.52 -1.45 3.53
CA HIS A 73 4.75 -0.07 3.15
C HIS A 73 5.84 0.61 4.00
N ILE A 74 5.76 0.46 5.32
CA ILE A 74 6.75 1.02 6.26
C ILE A 74 8.12 0.37 6.06
N GLY A 75 8.16 -0.95 5.86
CA GLY A 75 9.39 -1.71 5.59
C GLY A 75 10.06 -1.24 4.31
N MET A 76 9.29 -1.04 3.23
CA MET A 76 9.83 -0.47 1.98
C MET A 76 10.42 0.93 2.19
N ILE A 77 9.73 1.81 2.94
CA ILE A 77 10.27 3.14 3.27
C ILE A 77 11.60 3.01 4.03
N ALA A 78 11.62 2.18 5.07
CA ALA A 78 12.80 2.00 5.92
C ALA A 78 14.01 1.48 5.12
N LEU A 79 13.80 0.50 4.24
CA LEU A 79 14.86 -0.04 3.37
C LEU A 79 15.40 1.02 2.39
N VAL A 80 14.52 1.85 1.83
CA VAL A 80 14.95 2.96 0.95
C VAL A 80 15.73 4.02 1.72
N ASP A 81 15.29 4.37 2.93
CA ASP A 81 15.98 5.33 3.80
C ASP A 81 17.40 4.82 4.14
N GLU A 82 17.56 3.52 4.40
CA GLU A 82 18.85 2.84 4.67
C GLU A 82 19.81 2.91 3.47
N GLU A 83 19.34 2.52 2.27
CA GLU A 83 20.18 2.48 1.06
C GLU A 83 20.53 3.87 0.51
N THR A 84 19.70 4.88 0.78
CA THR A 84 19.93 6.25 0.29
C THR A 84 20.72 7.12 1.28
N GLY A 85 20.97 6.62 2.50
CA GLY A 85 21.59 7.39 3.58
C GLY A 85 20.73 8.55 4.08
N PHE A 86 19.45 8.59 3.70
CA PHE A 86 18.49 9.58 4.16
C PHE A 86 18.02 9.17 5.56
N GLN A 87 18.85 9.45 6.58
CA GLN A 87 18.40 9.39 7.96
C GLN A 87 17.41 10.54 8.19
N TYR A 88 16.12 10.26 8.00
CA TYR A 88 15.10 11.09 8.61
C TYR A 88 15.36 11.06 10.12
N ASP A 89 15.66 12.21 10.72
CA ASP A 89 15.43 12.48 12.14
C ASP A 89 13.95 12.24 12.39
N ARG A 90 13.52 10.99 12.61
CA ARG A 90 12.12 10.65 12.86
C ARG A 90 11.80 11.02 14.30
N PRO A 91 10.94 12.02 14.56
CA PRO A 91 10.28 12.11 15.85
C PRO A 91 9.40 10.86 15.97
N ARG A 92 9.45 10.18 17.12
CA ARG A 92 8.71 8.93 17.42
C ARG A 92 7.20 8.96 17.08
N ASP A 93 6.63 10.14 16.85
CA ASP A 93 5.22 10.36 16.56
C ASP A 93 4.83 10.12 15.08
N GLU A 94 5.77 10.15 14.14
CA GLU A 94 5.44 10.07 12.70
C GLU A 94 4.99 8.66 12.29
N LEU A 95 5.59 7.62 12.87
CA LEU A 95 5.18 6.22 12.68
C LEU A 95 3.76 5.97 13.20
N ASN A 96 3.45 6.49 14.40
CA ASN A 96 2.12 6.38 15.00
C ASN A 96 1.08 7.16 14.19
N ARG A 97 1.44 8.35 13.67
CA ARG A 97 0.58 9.15 12.80
C ARG A 97 0.33 8.47 11.46
N LEU A 98 1.33 7.81 10.89
CA LEU A 98 1.21 6.99 9.69
C LEU A 98 0.27 5.80 9.95
N LEU A 99 0.44 5.10 11.08
CA LEU A 99 -0.43 4.00 11.48
C LEU A 99 -1.87 4.46 11.78
N GLU A 100 -2.07 5.63 12.39
CA GLU A 100 -3.40 6.22 12.61
C GLU A 100 -4.10 6.60 11.29
N ILE A 101 -3.35 7.13 10.32
CA ILE A 101 -3.85 7.37 8.94
C ILE A 101 -4.25 6.05 8.28
N TYR A 102 -3.45 4.99 8.45
CA TYR A 102 -3.75 3.66 7.91
C TYR A 102 -4.96 2.99 8.60
N LEU A 103 -5.14 3.18 9.92
CA LEU A 103 -6.14 2.47 10.72
C LEU A 103 -7.49 3.20 10.86
N SER A 104 -7.52 4.54 10.78
CA SER A 104 -8.75 5.33 11.01
C SER A 104 -9.43 5.82 9.72
N GLU A 105 -8.73 5.80 8.58
CA GLU A 105 -9.18 6.45 7.34
C GLU A 105 -9.33 5.52 6.14
N GLU A 106 -9.07 4.23 6.31
CA GLU A 106 -9.25 3.27 5.23
C GLU A 106 -10.66 3.35 4.68
N ARG A 107 -11.72 3.45 5.50
CA ARG A 107 -13.09 3.54 4.94
C ARG A 107 -13.47 4.84 4.20
N LEU A 108 -12.68 5.92 4.24
CA LEU A 108 -13.12 7.25 3.76
C LEU A 108 -12.15 7.99 2.81
N LYS A 109 -10.85 7.64 2.73
CA LYS A 109 -9.88 8.35 1.87
C LYS A 109 -9.60 7.73 0.49
N TRP A 110 -10.20 6.58 0.19
CA TRP A 110 -10.09 5.86 -1.09
C TRP A 110 -10.69 6.58 -2.33
N ALA A 111 -11.09 7.85 -2.21
CA ALA A 111 -11.74 8.63 -3.28
C ALA A 111 -10.78 9.18 -4.37
N LYS A 112 -9.45 9.07 -4.21
CA LYS A 112 -8.45 9.34 -5.25
C LYS A 112 -7.41 8.22 -5.28
N MET A 113 -7.56 7.27 -6.21
CA MET A 113 -6.61 6.15 -6.41
C MET A 113 -5.15 6.60 -6.59
N PHE A 114 -4.89 7.86 -6.94
CA PHE A 114 -3.55 8.43 -7.05
C PHE A 114 -3.31 9.46 -5.94
N PRO A 115 -2.44 9.16 -4.94
CA PRO A 115 -2.14 10.09 -3.86
C PRO A 115 -1.36 11.29 -4.40
N ASP A 116 -1.48 12.45 -3.76
CA ASP A 116 -0.74 13.66 -4.17
C ASP A 116 0.78 13.48 -4.08
N GLU A 117 1.25 12.60 -3.19
CA GLU A 117 2.66 12.24 -3.06
C GLU A 117 3.25 11.67 -4.36
N PHE A 118 2.53 10.77 -5.03
CA PHE A 118 2.96 10.21 -6.32
C PHE A 118 3.30 11.34 -7.32
N TYR A 119 2.45 12.35 -7.40
CA TYR A 119 2.70 13.51 -8.24
C TYR A 119 3.84 14.39 -7.71
N LYS A 120 3.94 14.61 -6.39
CA LYS A 120 5.05 15.40 -5.81
C LYS A 120 6.41 14.79 -6.14
N LEU A 121 6.55 13.46 -6.05
CA LEU A 121 7.78 12.75 -6.36
C LEU A 121 8.16 12.89 -7.84
N ILE A 122 7.20 12.75 -8.76
CA ILE A 122 7.46 12.97 -10.20
C ILE A 122 7.96 14.39 -10.45
N TYR A 123 7.33 15.41 -9.86
CA TYR A 123 7.75 16.80 -10.03
C TYR A 123 9.15 17.04 -9.46
N LYS A 124 9.45 16.48 -8.29
CA LYS A 124 10.78 16.52 -7.69
C LYS A 124 11.83 15.94 -8.65
N LEU A 125 11.63 14.71 -9.13
CA LEU A 125 12.59 14.03 -10.02
C LEU A 125 12.72 14.67 -11.40
N LYS A 126 11.66 15.32 -11.88
CA LYS A 126 11.65 16.08 -13.13
C LYS A 126 12.17 17.51 -12.99
N ASN A 127 12.50 17.94 -11.77
CA ASN A 127 12.88 19.31 -11.44
C ASN A 127 11.84 20.36 -11.92
N TRP A 128 10.56 20.05 -11.72
CA TRP A 128 9.44 20.92 -12.08
C TRP A 128 8.89 21.62 -10.84
N PRO A 129 8.48 22.90 -10.94
CA PRO A 129 7.79 23.56 -9.84
C PRO A 129 6.45 22.88 -9.60
N PHE A 130 6.18 22.50 -8.36
CA PHE A 130 4.91 21.87 -8.01
C PHE A 130 3.79 22.92 -8.01
N PRO A 131 2.77 22.78 -8.87
CA PRO A 131 1.69 23.75 -8.95
C PRO A 131 0.85 23.68 -7.67
N GLY A 132 0.61 24.82 -7.04
CA GLY A 132 -0.37 24.92 -5.95
C GLY A 132 -1.77 24.59 -6.46
N GLY A 133 -2.46 23.66 -5.79
CA GLY A 133 -3.83 23.25 -6.14
C GLY A 133 -3.94 22.03 -7.05
N THR A 134 -5.04 21.93 -7.80
CA THR A 134 -5.41 20.74 -8.59
C THR A 134 -4.88 20.73 -10.03
N ARG A 135 -4.41 21.88 -10.54
CA ARG A 135 -3.84 21.97 -11.88
C ARG A 135 -2.48 21.29 -11.90
N ARG A 136 -2.25 20.45 -12.91
CA ARG A 136 -0.98 19.76 -13.14
C ARG A 136 -0.46 20.12 -14.53
N THR A 137 0.86 20.08 -14.72
CA THR A 137 1.52 20.13 -16.02
C THR A 137 0.88 19.12 -16.98
N PRO A 138 0.57 19.49 -18.23
CA PRO A 138 -0.09 18.61 -19.19
C PRO A 138 0.62 17.26 -19.44
N LEU A 139 1.94 17.22 -19.21
CA LEU A 139 2.77 16.03 -19.34
C LEU A 139 2.50 14.96 -18.27
N ILE A 140 1.91 15.32 -17.13
CA ILE A 140 1.76 14.38 -16.02
C ILE A 140 0.89 13.19 -16.42
N GLY A 141 -0.16 13.42 -17.20
CA GLY A 141 -1.03 12.34 -17.67
C GLY A 141 -0.31 11.37 -18.60
N LYS A 142 0.64 11.85 -19.41
CA LYS A 142 1.47 10.96 -20.26
C LYS A 142 2.38 10.11 -19.39
N ILE A 143 3.08 10.73 -18.43
CA ILE A 143 3.95 10.02 -17.49
C ILE A 143 3.18 8.95 -16.72
N THR A 144 2.01 9.30 -16.16
CA THR A 144 1.17 8.34 -15.44
C THR A 144 0.74 7.17 -16.32
N ASN A 145 0.44 7.40 -17.60
CA ASN A 145 0.19 6.29 -18.52
C ASN A 145 1.44 5.41 -18.69
N THR A 146 2.60 6.00 -18.96
CA THR A 146 3.83 5.25 -19.22
C THR A 146 4.31 4.41 -18.05
N ILE A 147 4.22 4.93 -16.83
CA ILE A 147 4.83 4.26 -15.67
C ILE A 147 3.83 3.38 -14.93
N VAL A 148 2.51 3.61 -15.08
CA VAL A 148 1.46 2.86 -14.39
C VAL A 148 0.65 2.02 -15.37
N TYR A 149 -0.09 2.67 -16.27
CA TYR A 149 -1.07 1.96 -17.09
C TYR A 149 -0.45 1.10 -18.19
N ASP A 150 0.65 1.55 -18.80
CA ASP A 150 1.41 0.80 -19.82
C ASP A 150 2.16 -0.40 -19.19
N LYS A 151 2.20 -0.50 -17.86
CA LYS A 151 2.83 -1.60 -17.10
C LYS A 151 1.82 -2.60 -16.55
N LEU A 152 0.53 -2.38 -16.78
CA LEU A 152 -0.50 -3.38 -16.47
C LEU A 152 -0.36 -4.62 -17.36
N PRO A 153 -0.95 -5.77 -16.97
CA PRO A 153 -0.91 -6.97 -17.77
C PRO A 153 -1.37 -6.73 -19.23
N PRO A 154 -0.78 -7.43 -20.22
CA PRO A 154 -1.12 -7.25 -21.62
C PRO A 154 -2.63 -7.35 -21.87
N GLY A 155 -3.20 -6.41 -22.62
CA GLY A 155 -4.63 -6.36 -22.95
C GLY A 155 -5.49 -5.58 -21.96
N VAL A 156 -5.02 -5.33 -20.72
CA VAL A 156 -5.79 -4.58 -19.72
C VAL A 156 -5.96 -3.12 -20.14
N LEU A 157 -4.89 -2.48 -20.60
CA LEU A 157 -4.95 -1.07 -21.00
C LEU A 157 -5.79 -0.87 -22.26
N GLU A 158 -5.71 -1.77 -23.23
CA GLU A 158 -6.55 -1.81 -24.42
C GLU A 158 -8.02 -1.87 -23.99
N LYS A 159 -8.34 -2.78 -23.07
CA LYS A 159 -9.71 -2.92 -22.57
C LYS A 159 -10.21 -1.68 -21.84
N LEU A 160 -9.36 -1.07 -21.01
CA LEU A 160 -9.67 0.20 -20.33
C LEU A 160 -9.90 1.34 -21.32
N ARG A 161 -9.18 1.37 -22.45
CA ARG A 161 -9.36 2.38 -23.51
C ARG A 161 -10.69 2.19 -24.25
N GLU A 162 -11.12 0.95 -24.46
CA GLU A 162 -12.44 0.60 -25.03
C GLU A 162 -13.58 1.01 -24.09
N LEU A 163 -13.47 0.69 -22.80
CA LEU A 163 -14.49 0.97 -21.79
C LEU A 163 -14.66 2.46 -21.49
N ASN A 164 -13.59 3.24 -21.65
CA ASN A 164 -13.58 4.66 -21.33
C ASN A 164 -13.14 5.52 -22.53
N PRO A 165 -13.83 5.47 -23.69
CA PRO A 165 -13.34 6.05 -24.93
C PRO A 165 -13.24 7.59 -24.85
N ARG A 166 -12.38 8.17 -25.70
CA ARG A 166 -12.30 9.64 -25.80
C ARG A 166 -13.54 10.17 -26.50
N ASN A 167 -14.14 11.22 -25.93
CA ASN A 167 -15.23 11.92 -26.57
C ASN A 167 -14.77 12.52 -27.92
N PRO A 168 -15.51 12.29 -29.03
CA PRO A 168 -15.09 12.74 -30.36
C PRO A 168 -14.89 14.26 -30.48
N LYS A 169 -15.70 15.04 -29.75
CA LYS A 169 -15.71 16.52 -29.78
C LYS A 169 -14.71 17.12 -28.79
N THR A 170 -14.73 16.68 -27.53
CA THR A 170 -13.91 17.30 -26.48
C THR A 170 -12.53 16.66 -26.34
N LYS A 171 -12.30 15.51 -27.00
CA LYS A 171 -11.09 14.66 -26.89
C LYS A 171 -10.75 14.22 -25.46
N ARG A 172 -11.63 14.48 -24.49
CA ARG A 172 -11.50 14.08 -23.07
C ARG A 172 -12.18 12.74 -22.83
N ARG A 173 -11.71 12.02 -21.83
CA ARG A 173 -12.39 10.82 -21.33
C ARG A 173 -13.44 11.23 -20.28
N PRO A 174 -14.61 10.59 -20.26
CA PRO A 174 -15.68 10.91 -19.31
C PRO A 174 -15.32 10.55 -17.86
N ALA A 175 -14.48 9.53 -17.67
CA ALA A 175 -14.06 9.04 -16.37
C ALA A 175 -12.56 8.73 -16.35
N THR A 176 -12.04 8.33 -15.19
CA THR A 176 -10.64 7.87 -15.04
C THR A 176 -10.56 6.36 -15.24
N PHE A 177 -9.39 5.83 -15.59
CA PHE A 177 -9.26 4.40 -15.89
C PHE A 177 -9.50 3.49 -14.68
N HIS A 178 -9.01 3.86 -13.50
CA HIS A 178 -9.19 3.04 -12.29
C HIS A 178 -10.66 2.80 -11.92
N GLN A 179 -11.56 3.71 -12.30
CA GLN A 179 -13.01 3.56 -12.06
C GLN A 179 -13.65 2.41 -12.87
N HIS A 180 -12.93 1.86 -13.85
CA HIS A 180 -13.41 0.74 -14.68
C HIS A 180 -12.74 -0.59 -14.30
N LEU A 181 -11.87 -0.59 -13.29
CA LEU A 181 -11.30 -1.81 -12.72
C LEU A 181 -12.25 -2.40 -11.68
N SER A 182 -12.27 -3.72 -11.58
CA SER A 182 -13.10 -4.42 -10.59
C SER A 182 -12.64 -4.07 -9.17
N GLU A 183 -13.59 -3.92 -8.25
CA GLU A 183 -13.30 -3.51 -6.87
C GLU A 183 -12.60 -4.61 -6.06
N ASP A 184 -12.81 -5.87 -6.43
CA ASP A 184 -12.32 -7.07 -5.76
C ASP A 184 -10.89 -7.45 -6.14
N ILE A 185 -10.48 -7.21 -7.40
CA ILE A 185 -9.20 -7.66 -7.94
C ILE A 185 -8.45 -6.51 -8.62
N GLY A 186 -9.08 -5.84 -9.59
CA GLY A 186 -8.38 -4.87 -10.44
C GLY A 186 -7.93 -3.60 -9.71
N GLN A 187 -8.76 -3.06 -8.82
CA GLN A 187 -8.41 -1.88 -8.02
C GLN A 187 -7.34 -2.21 -6.96
N PRO A 188 -7.45 -3.32 -6.20
CA PRO A 188 -6.37 -3.78 -5.33
C PRO A 188 -5.03 -3.99 -6.06
N ASP A 189 -5.04 -4.64 -7.22
CA ASP A 189 -3.82 -4.90 -8.01
C ASP A 189 -3.18 -3.58 -8.50
N LEU A 190 -3.98 -2.67 -9.07
CA LEU A 190 -3.50 -1.34 -9.46
C LEU A 190 -2.92 -0.57 -8.25
N ARG A 191 -3.52 -0.72 -7.08
CA ARG A 191 -3.04 -0.08 -5.85
C ARG A 191 -1.67 -0.61 -5.45
N ASP A 192 -1.50 -1.92 -5.43
CA ASP A 192 -0.25 -2.55 -5.01
C ASP A 192 0.86 -2.27 -6.04
N HIS A 193 0.52 -2.22 -7.32
CA HIS A 193 1.41 -1.73 -8.38
C HIS A 193 1.83 -0.26 -8.16
N LEU A 194 0.88 0.62 -7.82
CA LEU A 194 1.18 2.03 -7.58
C LEU A 194 2.10 2.23 -6.36
N LEU A 195 1.94 1.43 -5.31
CA LEU A 195 2.81 1.47 -4.13
C LEU A 195 4.26 1.09 -4.48
N GLN A 196 4.46 0.09 -5.34
CA GLN A 196 5.78 -0.29 -5.85
C GLN A 196 6.43 0.86 -6.62
N ILE A 197 5.68 1.54 -7.50
CA ILE A 197 6.19 2.69 -8.25
C ILE A 197 6.56 3.85 -7.32
N ILE A 198 5.75 4.12 -6.29
CA ILE A 198 6.07 5.16 -5.30
C ILE A 198 7.39 4.83 -4.58
N ALA A 199 7.62 3.57 -4.22
CA ALA A 199 8.88 3.15 -3.63
C ALA A 199 10.06 3.40 -4.57
N LEU A 200 9.95 3.03 -5.86
CA LEU A 200 10.98 3.29 -6.88
C LEU A 200 11.22 4.79 -7.10
N LEU A 201 10.17 5.60 -7.12
CA LEU A 201 10.26 7.05 -7.24
C LEU A 201 10.95 7.70 -6.03
N ARG A 202 10.82 7.12 -4.82
CA ARG A 202 11.53 7.58 -3.62
C ARG A 202 13.02 7.20 -3.67
N ALA A 203 13.34 5.99 -4.12
CA ALA A 203 14.71 5.49 -4.21
C ALA A 203 15.57 6.19 -5.27
N ALA A 204 14.94 6.66 -6.36
CA ALA A 204 15.65 7.34 -7.43
C ALA A 204 16.12 8.75 -7.03
N SER A 205 17.40 9.09 -7.28
CA SER A 205 17.90 10.45 -7.04
C SER A 205 17.51 11.44 -8.15
N ASN A 206 17.17 10.94 -9.34
CA ASN A 206 16.68 11.73 -10.47
C ASN A 206 15.86 10.85 -11.43
N TRP A 207 15.17 11.48 -12.38
CA TRP A 207 14.29 10.78 -13.32
C TRP A 207 14.99 9.68 -14.14
N ARG A 208 16.26 9.90 -14.53
CA ARG A 208 17.01 8.95 -15.35
C ARG A 208 17.35 7.68 -14.57
N ILE A 209 17.58 7.78 -13.27
CA ILE A 209 17.77 6.62 -12.40
C ILE A 209 16.46 5.88 -12.23
N PHE A 210 15.35 6.60 -11.99
CA PHE A 210 14.03 5.99 -11.91
C PHE A 210 13.68 5.15 -13.14
N GLU A 211 13.99 5.63 -14.35
CA GLU A 211 13.74 4.89 -15.60
C GLU A 211 14.58 3.61 -15.76
N ARG A 212 15.58 3.38 -14.90
CA ARG A 212 16.50 2.23 -14.94
C ARG A 212 16.28 1.22 -13.82
N LEU A 213 15.48 1.57 -12.81
CA LEU A 213 15.05 0.66 -11.75
C LEU A 213 13.89 -0.22 -12.24
#